data_AF-A0A3C0NFC0-F1
#
_entry.id   AF-A0A3C0NFC0-F1
#
_cell.length_a   1.000
_cell.length_b   1.000
_cell.length_c   1.000
_cell.angle_alpha   90.00
_cell.angle_beta   90.00
_cell.angle_gamma   90.00
#
_symmetry.space_group_name_H-M   'P 1'
#
loop_
_entity.id
_entity.type
_entity.pdbx_description
1 polymer ?
#
loop_
_entity_poly.entity_id
_entity_poly.type
_entity_poly.pdbx_seq_one_letter_code
_entity_poly.pdbx_strand_id
1 'polypeptide(L)'
;AASVDQALKLAVEQQPALVLLDLEIPPSDGINALLSLGELSYTGKVLVLSAHREDEWVFRAMQAGANGYVFKERIASQLWDAIATVMNNEIYLSPEVATHFFRLFHFYSGQSQQARQAIHLTQREREVLQWLVQGASNEEIAKHLYITVATVKAHLTAIFEKLQVTSRT
;
A
#
# COMPACT_ATOMS: atom_id res chain seq x y z
N ALA A 1 -12.73 -21.27 0.57
CA ALA A 1 -11.67 -21.72 1.49
C ALA A 1 -11.93 -21.11 2.86
N ALA A 2 -11.55 -21.77 3.95
CA ALA A 2 -11.76 -21.26 5.30
C ALA A 2 -10.57 -20.43 5.84
N SER A 3 -9.45 -20.39 5.11
CA SER A 3 -8.28 -19.58 5.42
C SER A 3 -7.61 -19.03 4.15
N VAL A 4 -6.82 -17.97 4.32
CA VAL A 4 -6.03 -17.35 3.23
C VAL A 4 -5.07 -18.35 2.59
N ASP A 5 -4.32 -19.13 3.38
CA ASP A 5 -3.35 -20.11 2.84
C ASP A 5 -4.01 -21.15 1.93
N GLN A 6 -5.20 -21.62 2.32
CA GLN A 6 -5.96 -22.55 1.48
C GLN A 6 -6.46 -21.87 0.20
N ALA A 7 -6.88 -20.60 0.29
CA ALA A 7 -7.32 -19.84 -0.87
C ALA A 7 -6.16 -19.63 -1.87
N LEU A 8 -4.97 -19.27 -1.37
CA LEU A 8 -3.77 -19.10 -2.19
C LEU A 8 -3.36 -20.41 -2.87
N LYS A 9 -3.34 -21.51 -2.12
CA LYS A 9 -3.03 -22.84 -2.67
C LYS A 9 -4.00 -23.23 -3.79
N LEU A 10 -5.30 -23.06 -3.56
CA LEU A 10 -6.33 -23.34 -4.56
C LEU A 10 -6.24 -22.40 -5.78
N ALA A 11 -5.91 -21.13 -5.57
CA ALA A 11 -5.72 -20.18 -6.66
C ALA A 11 -4.58 -20.60 -7.59
N VAL A 12 -3.47 -21.09 -7.03
CA VAL A 12 -2.33 -21.61 -7.81
C VAL A 12 -2.70 -22.91 -8.52
N GLU A 13 -3.31 -23.86 -7.79
CA GLU A 13 -3.61 -25.21 -8.31
C GLU A 13 -4.73 -25.21 -9.36
N GLN A 14 -5.76 -24.38 -9.16
CA GLN A 14 -6.97 -24.40 -10.01
C GLN A 14 -7.04 -23.25 -11.00
N GLN A 15 -6.18 -22.22 -10.87
CA GLN A 15 -6.16 -21.03 -11.73
C GLN A 15 -7.58 -20.49 -12.02
N PRO A 16 -8.39 -20.21 -10.98
CA PRO A 16 -9.76 -19.75 -11.20
C PRO A 16 -9.75 -18.45 -11.99
N ALA A 17 -10.73 -18.24 -12.86
CA ALA A 17 -10.86 -16.99 -13.60
C ALA A 17 -11.22 -15.80 -12.69
N LEU A 18 -11.90 -16.07 -11.57
CA LEU A 18 -12.34 -15.09 -10.59
C LEU A 18 -12.25 -15.66 -9.17
N VAL A 19 -11.70 -14.87 -8.25
CA VAL A 19 -11.74 -15.08 -6.81
C VAL A 19 -12.67 -14.04 -6.20
N LEU A 20 -13.64 -14.51 -5.42
CA LEU A 20 -14.39 -13.67 -4.48
C LEU A 20 -13.65 -13.70 -3.15
N LEU A 21 -13.05 -12.57 -2.77
CA LEU A 21 -12.21 -12.47 -1.58
C LEU A 21 -12.94 -11.67 -0.50
N ASP A 22 -13.20 -12.31 0.63
CA ASP A 22 -13.68 -11.65 1.83
C ASP A 22 -12.49 -11.01 2.58
N LEU A 23 -12.55 -9.71 2.89
CA LEU A 23 -11.47 -9.04 3.63
C LEU A 23 -11.41 -9.45 5.10
N GLU A 24 -12.54 -9.88 5.66
CA GLU A 24 -12.64 -10.22 7.08
C GLU A 24 -12.34 -11.70 7.36
N ILE A 25 -11.54 -12.39 6.52
CA ILE A 25 -11.17 -13.80 6.70
C ILE A 25 -10.14 -13.94 7.85
N PRO A 26 -10.49 -14.50 9.02
CA PRO A 26 -9.48 -14.76 10.05
C PRO A 26 -8.58 -15.93 9.63
N PRO A 27 -7.31 -16.00 10.07
CA PRO A 27 -6.61 -15.07 10.96
C PRO A 27 -5.81 -13.97 10.22
N SER A 28 -5.97 -13.81 8.91
CA SER A 28 -5.10 -12.97 8.07
C SER A 28 -5.86 -11.78 7.49
N ASP A 29 -5.19 -10.63 7.34
CA ASP A 29 -5.78 -9.47 6.65
C ASP A 29 -6.01 -9.83 5.17
N GLY A 30 -7.24 -9.70 4.67
CA GLY A 30 -7.53 -9.96 3.26
C GLY A 30 -6.74 -9.07 2.29
N ILE A 31 -6.22 -7.93 2.73
CA ILE A 31 -5.26 -7.14 1.95
C ILE A 31 -3.95 -7.90 1.73
N ASN A 32 -3.45 -8.60 2.75
CA ASN A 32 -2.26 -9.44 2.59
C ASN A 32 -2.51 -10.59 1.63
N ALA A 33 -3.73 -11.16 1.63
CA ALA A 33 -4.11 -12.17 0.65
C ALA A 33 -4.04 -11.66 -0.79
N LEU A 34 -4.49 -10.42 -1.06
CA LEU A 34 -4.35 -9.78 -2.37
C LEU A 34 -2.89 -9.63 -2.77
N LEU A 35 -2.05 -9.12 -1.85
CA LEU A 35 -0.62 -8.94 -2.10
C LEU A 35 0.06 -10.28 -2.43
N SER A 36 -0.23 -11.33 -1.65
CA SER A 36 0.30 -12.67 -1.90
C SER A 36 -0.16 -13.26 -3.24
N LEU A 37 -1.42 -13.02 -3.65
CA LEU A 37 -1.87 -13.41 -5.00
C LEU A 37 -1.05 -12.70 -6.09
N GLY A 38 -0.73 -11.42 -5.91
CA GLY A 38 0.14 -10.66 -6.79
C GLY A 38 1.57 -11.22 -6.85
N GLU A 39 2.16 -11.53 -5.70
CA GLU A 39 3.50 -12.15 -5.60
C GLU A 39 3.56 -13.52 -6.30
N LEU A 40 2.47 -14.28 -6.22
CA LEU A 40 2.32 -15.57 -6.92
C LEU A 40 2.01 -15.42 -8.41
N SER A 41 2.00 -14.20 -8.95
CA SER A 41 1.67 -13.90 -10.35
C SER A 41 0.31 -14.47 -10.77
N TYR A 42 -0.67 -14.48 -9.86
CA TYR A 42 -2.03 -14.89 -10.18
C TYR A 42 -2.63 -13.97 -11.26
N THR A 43 -3.13 -14.55 -12.34
CA THR A 43 -3.61 -13.81 -13.53
C THR A 43 -5.12 -13.67 -13.59
N GLY A 44 -5.85 -14.42 -12.76
CA GLY A 44 -7.30 -14.30 -12.65
C GLY A 44 -7.70 -13.01 -11.95
N LYS A 45 -9.01 -12.78 -11.89
CA LYS A 45 -9.57 -11.56 -11.31
C LYS A 45 -9.83 -11.73 -9.83
N VAL A 46 -9.77 -10.64 -9.07
CA VAL A 46 -10.15 -10.64 -7.65
C VAL A 46 -11.22 -9.59 -7.41
N LEU A 47 -12.40 -10.04 -6.99
CA LEU A 47 -13.48 -9.17 -6.52
C LEU A 47 -13.54 -9.24 -5.00
N VAL A 48 -13.37 -8.09 -4.36
CA VAL A 48 -13.35 -7.98 -2.90
C VAL A 48 -14.76 -7.80 -2.35
N LEU A 49 -15.07 -8.52 -1.28
CA LEU A 49 -16.29 -8.42 -0.49
C LEU A 49 -15.92 -8.01 0.94
N SER A 50 -16.53 -6.96 1.48
CA SER A 50 -16.15 -6.48 2.81
C SER A 50 -17.27 -5.68 3.48
N ALA A 51 -17.28 -5.69 4.81
CA ALA A 51 -18.12 -4.82 5.63
C ALA A 51 -17.45 -3.46 5.94
N HIS A 52 -16.15 -3.32 5.66
CA HIS A 52 -15.43 -2.05 5.82
C HIS A 52 -15.91 -1.03 4.79
N ARG A 53 -16.13 0.21 5.26
CA ARG A 53 -16.64 1.32 4.43
C ARG A 53 -15.70 2.52 4.43
N GLU A 54 -14.65 2.46 5.23
CA GLU A 54 -13.67 3.50 5.36
C GLU A 54 -12.84 3.60 4.07
N ASP A 55 -12.53 4.83 3.66
CA ASP A 55 -11.82 5.10 2.41
C ASP A 55 -10.52 4.29 2.31
N GLU A 56 -9.81 4.13 3.43
CA GLU A 56 -8.51 3.47 3.50
C GLU A 56 -8.58 2.00 3.09
N TRP A 57 -9.65 1.28 3.45
CA TRP A 57 -9.81 -0.13 3.08
C TRP A 57 -10.06 -0.30 1.60
N VAL A 58 -10.94 0.54 1.03
CA VAL A 58 -11.22 0.55 -0.40
C VAL A 58 -9.94 0.88 -1.17
N PHE A 59 -9.22 1.92 -0.75
CA PHE A 59 -7.99 2.35 -1.39
C PHE A 59 -6.90 1.27 -1.35
N ARG A 60 -6.62 0.70 -0.17
CA ARG A 60 -5.61 -0.37 -0.01
C ARG A 60 -5.97 -1.62 -0.81
N ALA A 61 -7.23 -2.02 -0.84
CA ALA A 61 -7.67 -3.19 -1.61
C ALA A 61 -7.43 -3.00 -3.11
N MET A 62 -7.81 -1.83 -3.64
CA MET A 62 -7.60 -1.50 -5.06
C MET A 62 -6.11 -1.37 -5.39
N GLN A 63 -5.30 -0.76 -4.51
CA GLN A 63 -3.85 -0.65 -4.68
C GLN A 63 -3.16 -2.02 -4.66
N ALA A 64 -3.65 -2.95 -3.84
CA ALA A 64 -3.15 -4.32 -3.76
C ALA A 64 -3.55 -5.20 -4.96
N GLY A 65 -4.31 -4.66 -5.93
CA GLY A 65 -4.62 -5.33 -7.20
C GLY A 65 -6.02 -5.91 -7.30
N ALA A 66 -6.96 -5.53 -6.43
CA ALA A 66 -8.36 -5.90 -6.60
C ALA A 66 -8.94 -5.32 -7.91
N ASN A 67 -9.74 -6.13 -8.61
CA ASN A 67 -10.47 -5.71 -9.81
C ASN A 67 -11.85 -5.11 -9.49
N GLY A 68 -12.29 -5.19 -8.24
CA GLY A 68 -13.47 -4.48 -7.78
C GLY A 68 -13.72 -4.69 -6.31
N TYR A 69 -14.70 -3.95 -5.80
CA TYR A 69 -15.05 -3.96 -4.38
C TYR A 69 -16.55 -3.83 -4.19
N VAL A 70 -17.14 -4.72 -3.39
CA VAL A 70 -18.56 -4.76 -3.07
C VAL A 70 -18.75 -4.80 -1.55
N PHE A 71 -19.57 -3.89 -1.03
CA PHE A 71 -19.96 -3.94 0.38
C PHE A 71 -20.85 -5.15 0.65
N LYS A 72 -20.62 -5.85 1.76
CA LYS A 72 -21.36 -7.07 2.13
C LYS A 72 -22.87 -6.86 2.18
N GLU A 73 -23.32 -5.69 2.64
CA GLU A 73 -24.73 -5.31 2.71
C GLU A 73 -25.39 -5.18 1.34
N ARG A 74 -24.58 -5.00 0.27
CA ARG A 74 -25.06 -4.75 -1.09
C ARG A 74 -24.84 -5.92 -2.03
N ILE A 75 -24.22 -7.02 -1.56
CA ILE A 75 -23.94 -8.23 -2.34
C ILE A 75 -25.18 -8.69 -3.13
N ALA A 76 -26.34 -8.81 -2.48
CA ALA A 76 -27.56 -9.29 -3.13
C ALA A 76 -27.99 -8.44 -4.34
N SER A 77 -27.71 -7.13 -4.29
CA SER A 77 -28.09 -6.18 -5.35
C SER A 77 -27.00 -5.91 -6.38
N GLN A 78 -25.73 -6.16 -6.05
CA GLN A 78 -24.58 -5.66 -6.82
C GLN A 78 -23.62 -6.76 -7.28
N LEU A 79 -23.66 -7.95 -6.68
CA LEU A 79 -22.67 -8.99 -6.94
C LEU A 79 -22.69 -9.45 -8.40
N TRP A 80 -23.88 -9.61 -8.99
CA TRP A 80 -24.00 -10.04 -10.38
C TRP A 80 -23.33 -9.06 -11.34
N ASP A 81 -23.67 -7.78 -11.23
CA ASP A 81 -23.09 -6.72 -12.07
C ASP A 81 -21.58 -6.61 -11.84
N ALA A 82 -21.14 -6.76 -10.58
CA ALA A 82 -19.72 -6.76 -10.24
C ALA A 82 -18.94 -7.90 -10.90
N ILE A 83 -19.47 -9.12 -10.84
CA ILE A 83 -18.88 -10.29 -11.50
C ILE A 83 -18.84 -10.07 -13.02
N ALA A 84 -19.95 -9.66 -13.62
CA ALA A 84 -20.02 -9.45 -15.07
C ALA A 84 -19.01 -8.40 -15.56
N THR A 85 -18.92 -7.27 -14.85
CA THR A 85 -17.98 -6.18 -15.14
C THR A 85 -16.53 -6.66 -15.05
N VAL A 86 -16.17 -7.33 -13.96
CA VAL A 86 -14.80 -7.81 -13.73
C VAL A 86 -14.39 -8.88 -14.74
N MET A 87 -15.32 -9.77 -15.11
CA MET A 87 -15.10 -10.80 -16.13
C MET A 87 -14.92 -10.21 -17.53
N ASN A 88 -15.45 -9.01 -17.80
CA ASN A 88 -15.20 -8.23 -19.01
C ASN A 88 -13.86 -7.47 -18.99
N ASN A 89 -12.98 -7.74 -18.02
CA ASN A 89 -11.71 -7.04 -17.80
C ASN A 89 -11.86 -5.55 -17.42
N GLU A 90 -13.03 -5.17 -16.90
CA GLU A 90 -13.27 -3.83 -16.37
C GLU A 90 -13.11 -3.82 -14.84
N ILE A 91 -12.97 -2.62 -14.27
CA ILE A 91 -12.94 -2.44 -12.82
C ILE A 91 -14.37 -2.16 -12.34
N TYR A 92 -14.84 -2.93 -11.36
CA TYR A 92 -16.12 -2.66 -10.72
C TYR A 92 -15.96 -1.86 -9.43
N LEU A 93 -16.45 -0.62 -9.43
CA LEU A 93 -16.67 0.17 -8.23
C LEU A 93 -18.07 0.76 -8.33
N SER A 94 -18.92 0.49 -7.33
CA SER A 94 -20.20 1.20 -7.23
C SER A 94 -19.95 2.71 -7.06
N PRO A 95 -20.89 3.61 -7.39
CA PRO A 95 -20.67 5.05 -7.28
C PRO A 95 -20.21 5.50 -5.88
N GLU A 96 -20.72 4.86 -4.84
CA GLU A 96 -20.28 5.08 -3.46
C GLU A 96 -18.82 4.68 -3.29
N VAL A 97 -18.46 3.43 -3.60
CA VAL A 97 -17.10 2.90 -3.48
C VAL A 97 -16.09 3.71 -4.31
N ALA A 98 -16.46 4.11 -5.53
CA ALA A 98 -15.63 4.96 -6.37
C ALA A 98 -15.35 6.31 -5.71
N THR A 99 -16.35 6.91 -5.05
CA THR A 99 -16.17 8.15 -4.27
C THR A 99 -15.16 7.95 -3.15
N HIS A 100 -15.27 6.85 -2.38
CA HIS A 100 -14.29 6.50 -1.34
C HIS A 100 -12.87 6.37 -1.89
N PHE A 101 -12.69 5.62 -2.99
CA PHE A 101 -11.40 5.43 -3.65
C PHE A 101 -10.80 6.76 -4.11
N PHE A 102 -11.58 7.59 -4.82
CA PHE A 102 -11.07 8.83 -5.39
C PHE A 102 -10.75 9.88 -4.33
N ARG A 103 -11.42 9.91 -3.16
CA ARG A 103 -11.04 10.84 -2.08
C ARG A 103 -9.59 10.64 -1.64
N LEU A 104 -9.19 9.39 -1.37
CA LEU A 104 -7.81 9.09 -1.00
C LEU A 104 -6.85 9.15 -2.19
N PHE A 105 -7.28 8.74 -3.38
CA PHE A 105 -6.45 8.90 -4.58
C PHE A 105 -6.05 10.36 -4.79
N HIS A 106 -6.97 11.32 -4.66
CA HIS A 106 -6.63 12.74 -4.79
C HIS A 106 -5.72 13.24 -3.66
N PHE A 107 -5.95 12.78 -2.42
CA PHE A 107 -5.11 13.12 -1.29
C PHE A 107 -3.66 12.65 -1.50
N TYR A 108 -3.47 11.36 -1.83
CA TYR A 108 -2.14 10.79 -2.03
C TYR A 108 -1.50 11.21 -3.35
N SER A 109 -2.26 11.43 -4.42
CA SER A 109 -1.71 11.95 -5.68
C SER A 109 -1.24 13.41 -5.54
N GLY A 110 -2.01 14.25 -4.84
CA GLY A 110 -1.62 15.61 -4.49
C GLY A 110 -0.37 15.65 -3.60
N GLN A 111 -0.29 14.77 -2.59
CA GLN A 111 0.92 14.60 -1.79
C GLN A 111 2.07 14.04 -2.60
N SER A 112 1.87 13.11 -3.53
CA SER A 112 2.93 12.59 -4.40
C SER A 112 3.48 13.68 -5.33
N GLN A 113 2.64 14.64 -5.75
CA GLN A 113 3.06 15.78 -6.56
C GLN A 113 3.83 16.81 -5.73
N GLN A 114 3.48 16.99 -4.45
CA GLN A 114 4.24 17.78 -3.49
C GLN A 114 5.54 17.08 -3.05
N ALA A 115 5.54 15.77 -2.80
CA ALA A 115 6.71 14.96 -2.46
C ALA A 115 7.64 14.71 -3.68
N ARG A 116 7.11 14.82 -4.90
CA ARG A 116 7.88 14.92 -6.16
C ARG A 116 8.54 16.29 -6.36
N GLN A 117 8.30 17.28 -5.49
CA GLN A 117 9.38 18.22 -5.19
C GLN A 117 10.43 17.41 -4.46
N ALA A 118 11.26 16.71 -5.24
CA ALA A 118 12.28 15.81 -4.73
C ALA A 118 13.01 16.54 -3.62
N ILE A 119 12.94 16.01 -2.40
CA ILE A 119 13.76 16.48 -1.30
C ILE A 119 15.20 16.21 -1.76
N HIS A 120 15.83 17.25 -2.29
CA HIS A 120 17.15 17.16 -2.90
C HIS A 120 18.19 17.04 -1.79
N LEU A 121 18.34 15.80 -1.30
CA LEU A 121 19.46 15.43 -0.48
C LEU A 121 20.70 15.28 -1.37
N THR A 122 21.74 16.00 -1.01
CA THR A 122 23.10 15.80 -1.51
C THR A 122 23.53 14.35 -1.23
N GLN A 123 24.54 13.86 -1.95
CA GLN A 123 25.08 12.52 -1.72
C GLN A 123 25.47 12.32 -0.24
N ARG A 124 26.07 13.35 0.37
CA ARG A 124 26.52 13.29 1.76
C ARG A 124 25.38 13.23 2.77
N GLU A 125 24.31 13.97 2.52
CA GLU A 125 23.10 13.93 3.35
C GLU A 125 22.41 12.57 3.26
N ARG A 126 22.41 11.92 2.08
CA ARG A 126 21.88 10.55 1.94
C ARG A 126 22.70 9.53 2.72
N GLU A 127 24.03 9.61 2.67
CA GLU A 127 24.92 8.74 3.44
C GLU A 127 24.66 8.88 4.95
N VAL A 128 24.54 10.13 5.44
CA VAL A 128 24.23 10.40 6.85
C VAL A 128 22.83 9.87 7.23
N LEU A 129 21.82 10.10 6.39
CA LEU A 129 20.46 9.63 6.64
C LEU A 129 20.39 8.09 6.69
N GLN A 130 21.13 7.40 5.82
CA GLN A 130 21.15 5.93 5.77
C GLN A 130 21.66 5.32 7.08
N TRP A 131 22.74 5.86 7.64
CA TRP A 131 23.24 5.43 8.95
C TRP A 131 22.30 5.79 10.10
N LEU A 132 21.64 6.95 10.02
CA LEU A 132 20.68 7.37 11.03
C LEU A 132 19.46 6.42 11.09
N VAL A 133 18.95 5.98 9.94
CA VAL A 133 17.83 5.00 9.86
C VAL A 133 18.23 3.63 10.44
N GLN A 134 19.50 3.27 10.38
CA GLN A 134 20.04 2.06 11.00
C GLN A 134 20.23 2.18 12.52
N GLY A 135 19.88 3.33 13.12
CA GLY A 135 19.97 3.57 14.55
C GLY A 135 21.34 4.03 15.05
N ALA A 136 22.29 4.34 14.16
CA ALA A 136 23.64 4.72 14.53
C ALA A 136 23.68 6.05 15.33
N SER A 137 24.57 6.13 16.32
CA SER A 137 24.85 7.36 17.07
C SER A 137 25.58 8.39 16.19
N ASN A 138 25.61 9.66 16.60
CA ASN A 138 26.31 10.68 15.81
C ASN A 138 27.83 10.43 15.79
N GLU A 139 28.38 9.82 16.85
CA GLU A 139 29.77 9.38 16.94
C GLU A 139 30.06 8.24 15.96
N GLU A 140 29.15 7.27 15.84
CA GLU A 140 29.28 6.16 14.90
C GLU A 140 29.23 6.64 13.45
N ILE A 141 28.26 7.51 13.12
CA ILE A 141 28.14 8.11 11.77
C ILE A 141 29.43 8.88 11.43
N ALA A 142 29.95 9.68 12.37
CA ALA A 142 31.19 10.43 12.19
C ALA A 142 32.38 9.52 11.87
N LYS A 143 32.49 8.40 12.59
CA LYS A 143 33.53 7.39 12.37
C LYS A 143 33.39 6.68 11.03
N HIS A 144 32.18 6.25 10.67
CA HIS A 144 31.93 5.55 9.40
C HIS A 144 32.12 6.42 8.17
N LEU A 145 31.83 7.71 8.28
CA LEU A 145 31.94 8.67 7.19
C LEU A 145 33.25 9.46 7.19
N TYR A 146 34.16 9.22 8.14
CA TYR A 146 35.43 9.95 8.29
C TYR A 146 35.26 11.48 8.38
N ILE A 147 34.28 11.93 9.16
CA ILE A 147 34.00 13.36 9.43
C ILE A 147 33.85 13.62 10.91
N THR A 148 33.78 14.89 11.30
CA THR A 148 33.55 15.26 12.70
C THR A 148 32.09 15.11 13.09
N VAL A 149 31.83 14.88 14.39
CA VAL A 149 30.46 14.89 14.95
C VAL A 149 29.74 16.23 14.69
N ALA A 150 30.48 17.34 14.69
CA ALA A 150 29.93 18.66 14.34
C ALA A 150 29.44 18.70 12.89
N THR A 151 30.19 18.11 11.95
CA THR A 151 29.80 17.99 10.54
C THR A 151 28.58 17.08 10.36
N VAL A 152 28.48 15.98 11.11
CA VAL A 152 27.28 15.13 11.13
C VAL A 152 26.06 15.92 11.59
N LYS A 153 26.17 16.68 12.70
CA LYS A 153 25.08 17.54 13.18
C LYS A 153 24.65 18.56 12.13
N ALA A 154 25.58 19.19 11.43
CA ALA A 154 25.26 20.14 10.37
C ALA A 154 24.49 19.49 9.20
N HIS A 155 24.90 18.29 8.76
CA HIS A 155 24.15 17.54 7.76
C HIS A 155 22.75 17.13 8.27
N LEU A 156 22.62 16.71 9.54
CA LEU A 156 21.33 16.38 10.13
C LEU A 156 20.39 17.58 10.18
N THR A 157 20.89 18.77 10.54
CA THR A 157 20.10 20.01 10.49
C THR A 157 19.59 20.28 9.08
N ALA A 158 20.46 20.22 8.07
CA ALA A 158 20.07 20.43 6.67
C ALA A 158 19.08 19.36 6.15
N ILE A 159 19.24 18.11 6.58
CA ILE A 159 18.29 17.03 6.28
C ILE A 159 16.93 17.31 6.92
N PHE A 160 16.89 17.67 8.21
CA PHE A 160 15.66 17.94 8.93
C PHE A 160 14.91 19.15 8.37
N GLU A 161 15.62 20.20 7.97
CA GLU A 161 15.05 21.35 7.25
C GLU A 161 14.44 20.94 5.91
N LYS A 162 15.15 20.13 5.12
CA LYS A 162 14.65 19.64 3.82
C LYS A 162 13.48 18.67 3.96
N LEU A 163 13.46 17.87 5.02
CA LEU A 163 12.39 16.92 5.35
C LEU A 163 11.23 17.56 6.12
N GLN A 164 11.33 18.85 6.49
CA GLN A 164 10.36 19.57 7.32
C GLN A 164 10.03 18.87 8.65
N VAL A 165 11.04 18.32 9.31
CA VAL A 165 10.93 17.70 10.64
C VAL A 165 11.77 18.45 11.66
N THR A 166 11.31 18.53 12.91
CA THR A 166 11.95 19.34 13.96
C THR A 166 13.00 18.61 14.79
N SER A 167 13.01 17.27 14.77
CA SER A 167 13.93 16.48 15.58
C SER A 167 14.03 15.03 15.07
N ARG A 168 15.05 14.32 15.55
CA ARG A 168 15.29 12.88 15.38
C ARG A 168 14.23 12.00 16.06
N THR A 169 13.46 12.56 17.00
CA THR A 169 12.44 11.90 17.85
C THR A 169 11.04 12.23 17.40
#